data_AF-N2AXH8-F1
#
_entry.id   AF-N2AXH8-F1
#
_cell.length_a   1.000
_cell.length_b   1.000
_cell.length_c   1.000
_cell.angle_alpha   90.00
_cell.angle_beta   90.00
_cell.angle_gamma   90.00
#
_symmetry.space_group_name_H-M   'P 1'
#
loop_
_entity.id
_entity.type
_entity.pdbx_description
1 polymer ?
#
loop_
_entity_poly.entity_id
_entity_poly.type
_entity_poly.pdbx_seq_one_letter_code
_entity_poly.pdbx_strand_id
1 'polypeptide(L)'
;MKIIIFGYGMGGVRLYRSLVDSGQYEIIGFADNSPYKQNNTVGKYKILSLSDLLSLKSVTDFSVIIAANKWFVIGEELEEYGIRIEGIYINGKILQYDRMCFERLDLSRKIALYAGDIIDDIHRDNPDLYGLSIMKADSKHILHDITYRYPLSDNSIFSYQAEDVLEHIEYEKLVDVINEIYRILRKNGIFRICLPDYNSKYLSDISMRDSTGKIIFDPTGGGTFGAGCIENGGHVWFPTYALVRKLLEKTLFEKIDFLCYHTEDGNLVKKEIDMSKGYVSRIPKEGEVCKPVYSIVVDCYK
;
A
#
# COMPACT_ATOMS: atom_id res chain seq x y z
N MET A 1 17.85 29.52 -7.62
CA MET A 1 17.01 28.65 -8.48
C MET A 1 15.57 29.11 -8.39
N LYS A 2 14.82 29.13 -9.50
CA LYS A 2 13.41 29.53 -9.51
C LYS A 2 12.51 28.39 -9.06
N ILE A 3 11.56 28.67 -8.18
CA ILE A 3 10.63 27.69 -7.62
C ILE A 3 9.17 28.10 -7.83
N ILE A 4 8.38 27.11 -8.24
CA ILE A 4 6.93 27.10 -8.08
C ILE A 4 6.58 26.26 -6.85
N ILE A 5 5.70 26.77 -6.00
CA ILE A 5 5.13 25.99 -4.89
C ILE A 5 3.81 25.37 -5.37
N PHE A 6 3.75 24.04 -5.48
CA PHE A 6 2.56 23.34 -5.94
C PHE A 6 1.72 22.87 -4.75
N GLY A 7 0.56 23.49 -4.54
CA GLY A 7 -0.37 23.25 -3.44
C GLY A 7 -0.64 24.53 -2.67
N TYR A 8 -1.64 25.30 -3.10
CA TYR A 8 -2.07 26.51 -2.39
C TYR A 8 -3.04 26.16 -1.25
N GLY A 9 -2.48 25.60 -0.18
CA GLY A 9 -3.15 25.35 1.09
C GLY A 9 -2.29 25.78 2.27
N MET A 10 -2.63 25.32 3.48
CA MET A 10 -1.85 25.62 4.67
C MET A 10 -0.37 25.20 4.54
N GLY A 11 -0.09 24.06 3.90
CA GLY A 11 1.27 23.59 3.61
C GLY A 11 2.06 24.56 2.72
N GLY A 12 1.55 24.87 1.52
CA GLY A 12 2.21 25.78 0.59
C GLY A 12 2.40 27.20 1.12
N VAL A 13 1.44 27.74 1.89
CA VAL A 13 1.60 29.07 2.52
C VAL A 13 2.70 29.05 3.58
N ARG A 14 2.79 28.00 4.39
CA ARG A 14 3.88 27.85 5.37
C ARG A 14 5.24 27.75 4.68
N LEU A 15 5.33 26.94 3.62
CA LEU A 15 6.55 26.81 2.82
C LEU A 15 6.96 28.16 2.20
N TYR A 16 6.01 28.89 1.61
CA TYR A 16 6.29 30.21 1.03
C TYR A 16 6.92 31.15 2.07
N ARG A 17 6.35 31.22 3.27
CA ARG A 17 6.87 32.05 4.36
C ARG A 17 8.27 31.62 4.81
N SER A 18 8.54 30.31 4.88
CA SER A 18 9.89 29.85 5.25
C SER A 18 10.93 30.13 4.16
N LEU A 19 10.53 30.18 2.89
CA LEU A 19 11.44 30.35 1.77
C LEU A 19 11.72 31.81 1.41
N VAL A 20 10.73 32.72 1.54
CA VAL A 20 10.87 34.11 1.11
C VAL A 20 12.01 34.84 1.84
N ASP A 21 12.22 34.51 3.12
CA ASP A 21 13.29 35.11 3.94
C ASP A 21 14.62 34.35 3.86
N SER A 22 14.63 33.14 3.27
CA SER A 22 15.82 32.29 3.22
C SER A 22 16.86 32.72 2.19
N GLY A 23 16.44 33.44 1.13
CA GLY A 23 17.27 33.76 -0.02
C GLY A 23 17.71 32.56 -0.88
N GLN A 24 17.37 31.33 -0.49
CA GLN A 24 17.79 30.10 -1.19
C GLN A 24 17.10 29.92 -2.55
N TYR A 25 15.84 30.37 -2.65
CA TYR A 25 15.00 30.19 -3.82
C TYR A 25 14.37 31.51 -4.27
N GLU A 26 14.25 31.68 -5.58
CA GLU A 26 13.43 32.74 -6.17
C GLU A 26 12.02 32.18 -6.40
N ILE A 27 11.07 32.53 -5.54
CA ILE A 27 9.68 32.08 -5.71
C ILE A 27 9.04 32.87 -6.84
N ILE A 28 8.57 32.17 -7.87
CA ILE A 28 7.97 32.80 -9.06
C ILE A 28 6.46 32.55 -9.19
N GLY A 29 5.87 31.72 -8.34
CA GLY A 29 4.43 31.48 -8.35
C GLY A 29 3.95 30.32 -7.47
N PHE A 30 2.63 30.15 -7.44
CA PHE A 30 1.97 28.96 -6.90
C PHE A 30 1.34 28.16 -8.04
N ALA A 31 1.13 26.87 -7.83
CA ALA A 31 0.29 26.02 -8.68
C ALA A 31 -0.68 25.19 -7.84
N ASP A 32 -1.81 24.77 -8.38
CA ASP A 32 -2.77 23.91 -7.69
C ASP A 32 -3.68 23.15 -8.68
N ASN A 33 -4.09 21.92 -8.35
CA ASN A 33 -5.02 21.13 -9.17
C ASN A 33 -6.49 21.53 -8.97
N SER A 34 -6.80 22.36 -7.98
CA SER A 34 -8.16 22.87 -7.76
C SER A 34 -8.52 23.93 -8.81
N PRO A 35 -9.50 23.68 -9.71
CA PRO A 35 -9.91 24.66 -10.71
C PRO A 35 -10.48 25.93 -10.08
N TYR A 36 -10.99 25.86 -8.85
CA TYR A 36 -11.50 27.01 -8.09
C TYR A 36 -10.40 27.95 -7.59
N LYS A 37 -9.16 27.47 -7.44
CA LYS A 37 -8.02 28.28 -7.00
C LYS A 37 -7.26 28.86 -8.18
N GLN A 38 -7.17 28.11 -9.28
CA GLN A 38 -6.48 28.52 -10.50
C GLN A 38 -6.96 29.90 -10.99
N ASN A 39 -6.07 30.66 -11.62
CA ASN A 39 -6.28 32.03 -12.10
C ASN A 39 -6.50 33.12 -11.04
N ASN A 40 -6.70 32.77 -9.76
CA ASN A 40 -6.68 33.76 -8.68
C ASN A 40 -5.24 34.16 -8.32
N THR A 41 -5.11 35.19 -7.50
CA THR A 41 -3.81 35.76 -7.09
C THR A 41 -3.57 35.70 -5.59
N VAL A 42 -2.30 35.55 -5.20
CA VAL A 42 -1.80 35.57 -3.83
C VAL A 42 -0.65 36.57 -3.76
N GLY A 43 -0.94 37.76 -3.23
CA GLY A 43 -0.01 38.89 -3.36
C GLY A 43 0.22 39.22 -4.83
N LYS A 44 1.47 39.13 -5.29
CA LYS A 44 1.84 39.36 -6.69
C LYS A 44 1.83 38.12 -7.59
N TYR A 45 1.55 36.93 -7.03
CA TYR A 45 1.67 35.67 -7.75
C TYR A 45 0.31 35.15 -8.20
N LYS A 46 0.22 34.64 -9.43
CA LYS A 46 -0.93 33.89 -9.93
C LYS A 46 -0.86 32.44 -9.42
N ILE A 47 -2.00 31.83 -9.14
CA ILE A 47 -2.11 30.38 -8.91
C ILE A 47 -2.30 29.72 -10.29
N LEU A 48 -1.27 29.01 -10.72
CA LEU A 48 -1.14 28.39 -12.02
C LEU A 48 -1.82 27.00 -12.04
N SER A 49 -2.39 26.66 -13.19
CA SER A 49 -2.77 25.28 -13.53
C SER A 49 -1.57 24.50 -14.06
N LEU A 50 -1.71 23.19 -14.27
CA LEU A 50 -0.66 22.39 -14.90
C LEU A 50 -0.34 22.87 -16.33
N SER A 51 -1.34 23.24 -17.12
CA SER A 51 -1.13 23.78 -18.47
C SER A 51 -0.41 25.13 -18.48
N ASP A 52 -0.66 25.97 -17.47
CA ASP A 52 0.12 27.19 -17.27
C ASP A 52 1.60 26.87 -16.97
N LEU A 53 1.90 25.82 -16.20
CA LEU A 53 3.28 25.38 -15.93
C LEU A 53 3.98 24.89 -17.20
N LEU A 54 3.28 24.17 -18.08
CA LEU A 54 3.82 23.76 -19.38
C LEU A 54 4.18 24.95 -20.25
N SER A 55 3.29 25.96 -20.27
CA SER A 55 3.54 27.21 -20.99
C SER A 55 4.74 27.96 -20.41
N LEU A 56 4.83 28.05 -19.08
CA LEU A 56 5.94 28.69 -18.37
C LEU A 56 7.28 27.99 -18.62
N LYS A 57 7.29 26.66 -18.69
CA LYS A 57 8.49 25.83 -18.93
C LYS A 57 9.16 26.16 -20.27
N SER A 58 8.39 26.64 -21.26
CA SER A 58 8.94 27.03 -22.57
C SER A 58 9.75 28.33 -22.55
N VAL A 59 9.57 29.18 -21.53
CA VAL A 59 10.18 30.51 -21.46
C VAL A 59 11.04 30.74 -20.21
N THR A 60 11.00 29.83 -19.23
CA THR A 60 11.71 29.98 -17.97
C THR A 60 12.07 28.62 -17.39
N ASP A 61 13.32 28.46 -16.98
CA ASP A 61 13.75 27.31 -16.19
C ASP A 61 13.32 27.46 -14.73
N PHE A 62 12.68 26.42 -14.19
CA PHE A 62 12.19 26.37 -12.81
C PHE A 62 12.11 24.93 -12.31
N SER A 63 11.97 24.80 -10.99
CA SER A 63 11.62 23.52 -10.35
C SER A 63 10.40 23.68 -9.44
N VAL A 64 9.79 22.57 -9.07
CA VAL A 64 8.59 22.54 -8.23
C VAL A 64 8.91 21.98 -6.86
N ILE A 65 8.42 22.63 -5.80
CA ILE A 65 8.29 21.99 -4.48
C ILE A 65 6.81 21.69 -4.24
N ILE A 66 6.47 20.43 -4.02
CA ILE A 66 5.09 19.99 -3.84
C ILE A 66 4.71 20.10 -2.36
N ALA A 67 3.72 20.92 -2.04
CA ALA A 67 3.25 21.21 -0.68
C ALA A 67 1.76 20.86 -0.51
N ALA A 68 1.40 19.63 -0.90
CA ALA A 68 0.03 19.11 -0.87
C ALA A 68 -0.03 17.67 -0.34
N ASN A 69 -1.16 17.26 0.23
CA ASN A 69 -1.32 15.93 0.83
C ASN A 69 -1.20 14.79 -0.20
N LYS A 70 -1.75 14.98 -1.41
CA LYS A 70 -1.64 14.03 -2.53
C LYS A 70 -0.42 14.32 -3.41
N TRP A 71 0.74 14.56 -2.78
CA TRP A 71 1.94 14.97 -3.50
C TRP A 71 2.38 13.97 -4.56
N PHE A 72 2.11 12.68 -4.36
CA PHE A 72 2.49 11.62 -5.30
C PHE A 72 1.72 11.69 -6.63
N VAL A 73 0.43 12.05 -6.60
CA VAL A 73 -0.38 12.27 -7.81
C VAL A 73 0.15 13.48 -8.58
N ILE A 74 0.42 14.57 -7.87
CA ILE A 74 1.01 15.77 -8.48
C ILE A 74 2.41 15.45 -9.03
N GLY A 75 3.19 14.67 -8.30
CA GLY A 75 4.51 14.24 -8.72
C GLY A 75 4.45 13.46 -10.04
N GLU A 76 3.52 12.52 -10.16
CA GLU A 76 3.28 11.77 -11.40
C GLU A 76 2.97 12.68 -12.59
N GLU A 77 2.03 13.61 -12.42
CA GLU A 77 1.67 14.58 -13.46
C GLU A 77 2.88 15.42 -13.88
N LEU A 78 3.67 15.90 -12.91
CA LEU A 78 4.88 16.69 -13.18
C LEU A 78 5.95 15.87 -13.92
N GLU A 79 6.14 14.61 -13.56
CA GLU A 79 7.07 13.69 -14.21
C GLU A 79 6.68 13.39 -15.66
N GLU A 80 5.39 13.13 -15.91
CA GLU A 80 4.83 12.89 -17.24
C GLU A 80 5.17 14.03 -18.21
N TYR A 81 5.12 15.27 -17.72
CA TYR A 81 5.46 16.45 -18.50
C TYR A 81 6.92 16.90 -18.36
N GLY A 82 7.76 16.10 -17.70
CA GLY A 82 9.18 16.37 -17.47
C GLY A 82 9.46 17.69 -16.75
N ILE A 83 8.58 18.12 -15.85
CA ILE A 83 8.79 19.28 -14.98
C ILE A 83 9.64 18.82 -13.79
N ARG A 84 10.77 19.51 -13.55
CA ARG A 84 11.69 19.16 -12.47
C ARG A 84 11.05 19.36 -11.10
N ILE A 85 11.13 18.35 -10.25
CA ILE A 85 10.68 18.39 -8.85
C ILE A 85 11.92 18.53 -7.96
N GLU A 86 11.96 19.59 -7.16
CA GLU A 86 13.04 19.85 -6.20
C GLU A 86 12.83 19.09 -4.89
N GLY A 87 11.58 18.90 -4.48
CA GLY A 87 11.27 18.16 -3.27
C GLY A 87 9.79 18.20 -2.90
N ILE A 88 9.47 17.59 -1.76
CA ILE A 88 8.12 17.57 -1.18
C ILE A 88 8.16 18.23 0.20
N TYR A 89 7.15 19.04 0.51
CA TYR A 89 7.06 19.74 1.79
C TYR A 89 6.07 19.05 2.71
N ILE A 90 6.61 18.39 3.74
CA ILE A 90 5.85 17.60 4.71
C ILE A 90 6.32 17.99 6.11
N ASN A 91 5.38 18.24 7.02
CA ASN A 91 5.66 18.50 8.44
C ASN A 91 6.72 19.58 8.70
N GLY A 92 6.72 20.65 7.89
CA GLY A 92 7.64 21.77 8.09
C GLY A 92 9.01 21.61 7.42
N LYS A 93 9.25 20.52 6.69
CA LYS A 93 10.54 20.23 6.05
C LYS A 93 10.36 19.95 4.57
N ILE A 94 11.34 20.37 3.76
CA ILE A 94 11.49 19.91 2.39
C ILE A 94 12.25 18.58 2.44
N LEU A 95 11.63 17.53 1.93
CA LEU A 95 12.20 16.20 1.80
C LEU A 95 12.53 15.94 0.33
N GLN A 96 13.45 15.00 0.10
CA GLN A 96 13.75 14.52 -1.24
C GLN A 96 12.48 13.92 -1.86
N TYR A 97 12.27 14.22 -3.14
CA TYR A 97 11.24 13.55 -3.92
C TYR A 97 11.76 12.18 -4.37
N ASP A 98 11.17 11.12 -3.84
CA ASP A 98 11.64 9.74 -3.96
C ASP A 98 10.50 8.76 -4.32
N ARG A 99 9.47 9.26 -5.03
CA ARG A 99 8.29 8.47 -5.43
C ARG A 99 8.68 7.14 -6.05
N MET A 100 8.15 6.03 -5.54
CA MET A 100 8.29 4.74 -6.19
C MET A 100 7.08 4.42 -7.08
N CYS A 101 7.33 3.77 -8.22
CA CYS A 101 6.33 3.25 -9.14
C CYS A 101 6.86 1.96 -9.80
N PHE A 102 6.00 1.23 -10.51
CA PHE A 102 6.37 -0.06 -11.11
C PHE A 102 7.48 0.08 -12.16
N GLU A 103 7.47 1.17 -12.93
CA GLU A 103 8.46 1.47 -13.98
C GLU A 103 9.86 1.71 -13.41
N ARG A 104 9.97 2.00 -12.10
CA ARG A 104 11.23 2.21 -11.39
C ARG A 104 11.81 0.93 -10.79
N LEU A 105 11.08 -0.17 -10.82
CA LEU A 105 11.58 -1.44 -10.29
C LEU A 105 12.73 -1.97 -11.15
N ASP A 106 13.86 -2.26 -10.51
CA ASP A 106 14.95 -3.01 -11.14
C ASP A 106 14.63 -4.50 -11.15
N LEU A 107 13.90 -4.93 -12.18
CA LEU A 107 13.48 -6.32 -12.35
C LEU A 107 14.66 -7.29 -12.62
N SER A 108 15.90 -6.80 -12.77
CA SER A 108 17.07 -7.70 -12.77
C SER A 108 17.37 -8.29 -11.39
N ARG A 109 16.89 -7.62 -10.33
CA ARG A 109 17.03 -8.05 -8.92
C ARG A 109 15.91 -8.99 -8.50
N LYS A 110 16.00 -9.50 -7.27
CA LYS A 110 14.99 -10.38 -6.65
C LYS A 110 13.87 -9.54 -6.00
N ILE A 111 13.20 -8.74 -6.81
CA ILE A 111 12.13 -7.85 -6.33
C ILE A 111 11.02 -8.66 -5.67
N ALA A 112 10.66 -8.27 -4.46
CA ALA A 112 9.54 -8.78 -3.70
C ALA A 112 8.48 -7.69 -3.54
N LEU A 113 7.21 -8.08 -3.58
CA LEU A 113 6.09 -7.19 -3.33
C LEU A 113 5.35 -7.61 -2.05
N TYR A 114 4.93 -6.63 -1.26
CA TYR A 114 4.13 -6.80 -0.06
C TYR A 114 2.80 -6.05 -0.23
N ALA A 115 1.67 -6.75 -0.16
CA ALA A 115 0.37 -6.10 -0.15
C ALA A 115 0.19 -5.32 1.16
N GLY A 116 0.00 -4.00 1.07
CA GLY A 116 -0.15 -3.12 2.23
C GLY A 116 1.08 -2.23 2.50
N ASP A 117 1.01 -1.55 3.63
CA ASP A 117 2.05 -0.62 4.07
C ASP A 117 3.15 -1.36 4.86
N ILE A 118 4.41 -1.08 4.52
CA ILE A 118 5.59 -1.50 5.26
C ILE A 118 5.78 -0.59 6.49
N ILE A 119 5.55 -1.16 7.67
CA ILE A 119 5.58 -0.44 8.95
C ILE A 119 6.68 -0.91 9.91
N ASP A 120 7.22 -2.11 9.73
CA ASP A 120 8.27 -2.68 10.58
C ASP A 120 9.66 -2.63 9.95
N ASP A 121 10.68 -2.70 10.81
CA ASP A 121 12.08 -2.57 10.39
C ASP A 121 12.55 -3.77 9.54
N ILE A 122 12.01 -4.97 9.75
CA ILE A 122 12.44 -6.18 9.02
C ILE A 122 12.10 -6.04 7.53
N HIS A 123 10.88 -5.60 7.22
CA HIS A 123 10.49 -5.30 5.85
C HIS A 123 11.21 -4.06 5.30
N ARG A 124 11.43 -3.01 6.11
CA ARG A 124 12.14 -1.79 5.68
C ARG A 124 13.59 -2.06 5.28
N ASP A 125 14.28 -2.91 6.04
CA ASP A 125 15.69 -3.24 5.85
C ASP A 125 15.94 -4.09 4.60
N ASN A 126 14.91 -4.73 4.03
CA ASN A 126 15.03 -5.40 2.74
C ASN A 126 15.02 -4.38 1.60
N PRO A 127 16.14 -4.17 0.87
CA PRO A 127 16.23 -3.17 -0.20
C PRO A 127 15.42 -3.56 -1.45
N ASP A 128 15.04 -4.83 -1.58
CA ASP A 128 14.34 -5.39 -2.74
C ASP A 128 12.85 -5.62 -2.48
N LEU A 129 12.35 -5.24 -1.30
CA LEU A 129 10.94 -5.33 -0.93
C LEU A 129 10.25 -3.96 -1.02
N TYR A 130 9.08 -3.95 -1.66
CA TYR A 130 8.24 -2.76 -1.78
C TYR A 130 6.80 -3.07 -1.35
N GLY A 131 6.22 -2.16 -0.57
CA GLY A 131 4.81 -2.20 -0.18
C GLY A 131 3.90 -1.71 -1.29
N LEU A 132 2.70 -2.26 -1.37
CA LEU A 132 1.64 -1.85 -2.28
C LEU A 132 0.57 -1.15 -1.46
N SER A 133 0.66 0.17 -1.42
CA SER A 133 -0.21 1.01 -0.59
C SER A 133 -1.37 1.55 -1.42
N ILE A 134 -2.55 1.66 -0.82
CA ILE A 134 -3.67 2.39 -1.42
C ILE A 134 -3.63 3.91 -1.12
N MET A 135 -2.66 4.37 -0.32
CA MET A 135 -2.58 5.76 0.16
C MET A 135 -1.22 6.44 -0.02
N LYS A 136 -0.15 5.70 -0.34
CA LYS A 136 1.24 6.20 -0.35
C LYS A 136 1.97 5.83 -1.63
N ALA A 137 2.94 6.67 -2.02
CA ALA A 137 3.90 6.37 -3.09
C ALA A 137 5.28 6.97 -2.75
N ASP A 138 5.96 6.42 -1.75
CA ASP A 138 7.30 6.87 -1.30
C ASP A 138 8.39 5.85 -1.71
N SER A 139 9.64 6.03 -1.28
CA SER A 139 10.75 5.12 -1.64
C SER A 139 10.55 3.65 -1.28
N LYS A 140 9.59 3.31 -0.41
CA LYS A 140 9.26 1.93 -0.02
C LYS A 140 7.85 1.50 -0.40
N HIS A 141 7.03 2.39 -0.96
CA HIS A 141 5.66 2.09 -1.31
C HIS A 141 5.35 2.49 -2.75
N ILE A 142 4.73 1.58 -3.48
CA ILE A 142 4.09 1.88 -4.75
C ILE A 142 2.60 2.06 -4.47
N LEU A 143 2.01 3.13 -5.00
CA LEU A 143 0.56 3.33 -4.90
C LEU A 143 -0.14 2.33 -5.83
N HIS A 144 -0.78 1.31 -5.24
CA HIS A 144 -1.50 0.31 -6.00
C HIS A 144 -2.56 -0.38 -5.14
N ASP A 145 -3.78 -0.46 -5.69
CA ASP A 145 -4.82 -1.34 -5.18
C ASP A 145 -4.70 -2.68 -5.93
N ILE A 146 -4.47 -3.75 -5.17
CA ILE A 146 -4.18 -5.09 -5.69
C ILE A 146 -5.37 -5.75 -6.38
N THR A 147 -6.57 -5.13 -6.31
CA THR A 147 -7.74 -5.55 -7.09
C THR A 147 -7.66 -5.13 -8.56
N TYR A 148 -6.72 -4.24 -8.90
CA TYR A 148 -6.42 -3.89 -10.28
C TYR A 148 -5.29 -4.74 -10.87
N ARG A 149 -5.26 -4.81 -12.19
CA ARG A 149 -4.18 -5.46 -12.93
C ARG A 149 -2.87 -4.70 -12.72
N TYR A 150 -1.77 -5.44 -12.52
CA TYR A 150 -0.44 -4.87 -12.37
C TYR A 150 0.11 -4.42 -13.73
N PRO A 151 0.76 -3.25 -13.82
CA PRO A 151 1.50 -2.82 -15.01
C PRO A 151 2.86 -3.52 -15.12
N LEU A 152 2.87 -4.84 -14.90
CA LEU A 152 4.05 -5.70 -14.93
C LEU A 152 3.83 -6.84 -15.92
N SER A 153 4.92 -7.25 -16.58
CA SER A 153 4.91 -8.44 -17.42
C SER A 153 4.73 -9.71 -16.58
N ASP A 154 4.30 -10.78 -17.23
CA ASP A 154 4.25 -12.11 -16.63
C ASP A 154 5.64 -12.52 -16.13
N ASN A 155 5.70 -13.27 -15.04
CA ASN A 155 6.95 -13.83 -14.49
C ASN A 155 8.05 -12.78 -14.20
N SER A 156 7.68 -11.62 -13.66
CA SER A 156 8.59 -10.51 -13.37
C SER A 156 9.04 -10.43 -11.92
N ILE A 157 8.23 -10.88 -10.97
CA ILE A 157 8.45 -10.71 -9.52
C ILE A 157 8.98 -11.99 -8.86
N PHE A 158 9.92 -11.86 -7.93
CA PHE A 158 10.57 -13.00 -7.26
C PHE A 158 9.67 -13.64 -6.20
N SER A 159 9.09 -12.83 -5.32
CA SER A 159 8.15 -13.28 -4.29
C SER A 159 7.08 -12.24 -4.02
N TYR A 160 5.95 -12.70 -3.49
CA TYR A 160 4.83 -11.85 -3.12
C TYR A 160 4.38 -12.22 -1.70
N GLN A 161 3.98 -11.23 -0.91
CA GLN A 161 3.41 -11.44 0.41
C GLN A 161 2.14 -10.63 0.60
N ALA A 162 1.15 -11.22 1.28
CA ALA A 162 -0.01 -10.51 1.80
C ALA A 162 -0.25 -10.95 3.25
N GLU A 163 -0.10 -10.02 4.18
CA GLU A 163 -0.43 -10.20 5.60
C GLU A 163 -1.50 -9.18 5.96
N ASP A 164 -2.65 -9.66 6.43
CA ASP A 164 -3.80 -8.84 6.83
C ASP A 164 -4.35 -7.91 5.75
N VAL A 165 -4.57 -8.47 4.56
CA VAL A 165 -5.08 -7.72 3.41
C VAL A 165 -6.25 -8.41 2.73
N LEU A 166 -6.16 -9.71 2.44
CA LEU A 166 -7.15 -10.36 1.59
C LEU A 166 -8.53 -10.44 2.26
N GLU A 167 -8.60 -10.41 3.59
CA GLU A 167 -9.85 -10.33 4.36
C GLU A 167 -10.61 -9.01 4.21
N HIS A 168 -9.96 -7.97 3.67
CA HIS A 168 -10.57 -6.67 3.37
C HIS A 168 -11.11 -6.58 1.94
N ILE A 169 -10.85 -7.59 1.10
CA ILE A 169 -11.34 -7.67 -0.28
C ILE A 169 -12.53 -8.63 -0.32
N GLU A 170 -13.57 -8.30 -1.10
CA GLU A 170 -14.73 -9.17 -1.24
C GLU A 170 -14.33 -10.55 -1.74
N TYR A 171 -14.85 -11.60 -1.09
CA TYR A 171 -14.41 -12.98 -1.29
C TYR A 171 -14.49 -13.44 -2.75
N GLU A 172 -15.49 -12.96 -3.48
CA GLU A 172 -15.74 -13.29 -4.88
C GLU A 172 -14.67 -12.73 -5.83
N LYS A 173 -13.98 -11.65 -5.45
CA LYS A 173 -12.91 -11.04 -6.26
C LYS A 173 -11.55 -11.72 -6.06
N LEU A 174 -11.38 -12.46 -4.97
CA LEU A 174 -10.07 -12.97 -4.55
C LEU A 174 -9.44 -13.95 -5.54
N VAL A 175 -10.23 -14.73 -6.27
CA VAL A 175 -9.68 -15.65 -7.29
C VAL A 175 -8.94 -14.86 -8.37
N ASP A 176 -9.52 -13.77 -8.86
CA ASP A 176 -8.89 -12.93 -9.89
C ASP A 176 -7.67 -12.18 -9.35
N VAL A 177 -7.74 -11.66 -8.13
CA VAL A 177 -6.61 -11.02 -7.44
C VAL A 177 -5.43 -11.99 -7.30
N ILE A 178 -5.68 -13.20 -6.81
CA ILE A 178 -4.63 -14.21 -6.58
C ILE A 178 -4.08 -14.72 -7.92
N ASN A 179 -4.91 -14.86 -8.95
CA ASN A 179 -4.45 -15.25 -10.29
C ASN A 179 -3.62 -14.16 -10.98
N GLU A 180 -3.91 -12.89 -10.71
CA GLU A 180 -3.09 -11.78 -11.17
C GLU A 180 -1.72 -11.75 -10.46
N ILE A 181 -1.68 -12.05 -9.16
CA ILE A 181 -0.42 -12.26 -8.43
C ILE A 181 0.34 -13.45 -9.02
N TYR A 182 -0.34 -14.57 -9.28
CA TYR A 182 0.24 -15.72 -9.96
C TYR A 182 0.86 -15.31 -11.30
N ARG A 183 0.17 -14.50 -12.12
CA ARG A 183 0.67 -14.05 -13.43
C ARG A 183 2.04 -13.37 -13.32
N ILE A 184 2.18 -12.39 -12.43
CA ILE A 184 3.41 -11.61 -12.27
C ILE A 184 4.52 -12.36 -11.55
N LEU A 185 4.19 -13.37 -10.74
CA LEU A 185 5.18 -14.17 -10.02
C LEU A 185 6.04 -14.99 -11.00
N ARG A 186 7.34 -15.09 -10.76
CA ARG A 186 8.26 -15.94 -11.53
C ARG A 186 7.93 -17.42 -11.30
N LYS A 187 8.38 -18.28 -12.22
CA LYS A 187 8.39 -19.74 -12.01
C LYS A 187 9.18 -20.07 -10.75
N ASN A 188 8.65 -20.97 -9.92
CA ASN A 188 9.14 -21.31 -8.58
C ASN A 188 9.10 -20.15 -7.57
N GLY A 189 8.49 -19.02 -7.92
CA GLY A 189 8.25 -17.93 -6.99
C GLY A 189 7.21 -18.32 -5.95
N ILE A 190 7.25 -17.62 -4.81
CA ILE A 190 6.40 -17.90 -3.66
C ILE A 190 5.45 -16.73 -3.44
N PHE A 191 4.17 -17.03 -3.26
CA PHE A 191 3.19 -16.13 -2.69
C PHE A 191 2.85 -16.60 -1.27
N ARG A 192 3.25 -15.82 -0.26
CA ARG A 192 2.92 -16.08 1.15
C ARG A 192 1.69 -15.31 1.57
N ILE A 193 0.71 -16.02 2.10
CA ILE A 193 -0.54 -15.48 2.62
C ILE A 193 -0.53 -15.64 4.15
N CYS A 194 -0.81 -14.57 4.87
CA CYS A 194 -1.12 -14.60 6.30
C CYS A 194 -2.47 -13.90 6.54
N LEU A 195 -3.41 -14.62 7.15
CA LEU A 195 -4.77 -14.16 7.43
C LEU A 195 -5.13 -14.39 8.90
N PRO A 196 -6.12 -13.66 9.45
CA PRO A 196 -6.80 -14.05 10.68
C PRO A 196 -7.44 -15.44 10.55
N ASP A 197 -7.40 -16.21 11.64
CA ASP A 197 -8.03 -17.52 11.71
C ASP A 197 -9.24 -17.53 12.65
N TYR A 198 -10.43 -17.51 12.06
CA TYR A 198 -11.69 -17.48 12.81
C TYR A 198 -12.12 -18.85 13.35
N ASN A 199 -11.38 -19.93 13.06
CA ASN A 199 -11.49 -21.17 13.84
C ASN A 199 -10.71 -21.08 15.16
N SER A 200 -9.82 -20.11 15.33
CA SER A 200 -9.15 -19.91 16.61
C SER A 200 -10.14 -19.38 17.64
N LYS A 201 -10.09 -19.94 18.85
CA LYS A 201 -10.91 -19.48 19.97
C LYS A 201 -10.68 -17.99 20.28
N TYR A 202 -9.44 -17.52 20.12
CA TYR A 202 -9.06 -16.14 20.37
C TYR A 202 -9.88 -15.12 19.58
N LEU A 203 -10.07 -15.34 18.27
CA LEU A 203 -10.92 -14.48 17.43
C LEU A 203 -12.41 -14.87 17.51
N SER A 204 -12.71 -16.16 17.59
CA SER A 204 -14.08 -16.69 17.65
C SER A 204 -14.87 -16.13 18.83
N ASP A 205 -14.24 -16.00 20.01
CA ASP A 205 -14.91 -15.63 21.25
C ASP A 205 -15.28 -14.13 21.31
N ILE A 206 -14.59 -13.29 20.54
CA ILE A 206 -14.80 -11.84 20.55
C ILE A 206 -15.60 -11.34 19.34
N SER A 207 -15.77 -12.18 18.33
CA SER A 207 -16.48 -11.82 17.10
C SER A 207 -17.99 -11.80 17.30
N MET A 208 -18.65 -10.81 16.71
CA MET A 208 -20.11 -10.69 16.69
C MET A 208 -20.73 -11.72 15.74
N ARG A 209 -21.81 -12.36 16.18
CA ARG A 209 -22.54 -13.37 15.40
C ARG A 209 -24.00 -12.98 15.21
N ASP A 210 -24.58 -13.38 14.08
CA ASP A 210 -26.01 -13.31 13.87
C ASP A 210 -26.77 -14.44 14.60
N SER A 211 -28.10 -14.46 14.46
CA SER A 211 -28.96 -15.48 15.08
C SER A 211 -28.73 -16.91 14.56
N THR A 212 -28.01 -17.08 13.45
CA THR A 212 -27.61 -18.38 12.90
C THR A 212 -26.24 -18.85 13.41
N GLY A 213 -25.54 -17.99 14.17
CA GLY A 213 -24.19 -18.25 14.66
C GLY A 213 -23.08 -17.87 13.68
N LYS A 214 -23.42 -17.32 12.51
CA LYS A 214 -22.44 -16.84 11.52
C LYS A 214 -21.80 -15.56 12.02
N ILE A 215 -20.47 -15.47 11.88
CA ILE A 215 -19.75 -14.23 12.19
C ILE A 215 -20.14 -13.15 11.19
N ILE A 216 -20.49 -11.97 11.71
CA ILE A 216 -20.89 -10.80 10.93
C ILE A 216 -20.02 -9.58 11.17
N PHE A 217 -19.19 -9.58 12.23
CA PHE A 217 -18.27 -8.49 12.51
C PHE A 217 -17.18 -8.93 13.51
N ASP A 218 -15.95 -8.46 13.30
CA ASP A 218 -14.85 -8.57 14.24
C ASP A 218 -14.42 -7.15 14.66
N PRO A 219 -14.59 -6.75 15.93
CA PRO A 219 -14.21 -5.42 16.40
C PRO A 219 -12.70 -5.14 16.36
N THR A 220 -11.87 -6.17 16.17
CA THR A 220 -10.41 -6.05 16.06
C THR A 220 -9.92 -6.04 14.61
N GLY A 221 -10.78 -6.41 13.65
CA GLY A 221 -10.45 -6.48 12.21
C GLY A 221 -10.56 -5.16 11.46
N GLY A 222 -10.51 -4.04 12.19
CA GLY A 222 -10.71 -2.69 11.62
C GLY A 222 -12.16 -2.39 11.23
N GLY A 223 -12.36 -1.18 10.69
CA GLY A 223 -13.66 -0.70 10.23
C GLY A 223 -14.71 -0.50 11.33
N THR A 224 -15.96 -0.38 10.90
CA THR A 224 -17.13 -0.17 11.76
C THR A 224 -18.33 -0.98 11.28
N PHE A 225 -19.12 -1.52 12.21
CA PHE A 225 -20.38 -2.19 11.89
C PHE A 225 -21.52 -1.16 11.77
N GLY A 226 -21.94 -0.89 10.53
CA GLY A 226 -22.98 0.08 10.19
C GLY A 226 -24.39 -0.52 10.16
N ALA A 227 -25.28 0.10 9.38
CA ALA A 227 -26.69 -0.31 9.23
C ALA A 227 -26.85 -1.60 8.39
N GLY A 228 -26.12 -2.66 8.74
CA GLY A 228 -26.19 -3.98 8.12
C GLY A 228 -24.98 -4.39 7.28
N CYS A 229 -23.92 -3.58 7.25
CA CYS A 229 -22.67 -3.94 6.56
C CYS A 229 -21.44 -3.39 7.29
N ILE A 230 -20.27 -3.85 6.85
CA ILE A 230 -18.96 -3.46 7.37
C ILE A 230 -18.46 -2.30 6.54
N GLU A 231 -18.10 -1.21 7.21
CA GLU A 231 -17.65 0.04 6.59
C GLU A 231 -16.21 0.36 7.01
N ASN A 232 -15.59 1.34 6.33
CA ASN A 232 -14.29 1.92 6.72
C ASN A 232 -13.12 0.92 6.81
N GLY A 233 -13.09 -0.06 5.89
CA GLY A 233 -11.96 -0.97 5.74
C GLY A 233 -11.87 -2.08 6.79
N GLY A 234 -13.00 -2.52 7.36
CA GLY A 234 -13.03 -3.73 8.18
C GLY A 234 -12.92 -5.01 7.37
N HIS A 235 -12.74 -6.16 8.03
CA HIS A 235 -12.79 -7.47 7.38
C HIS A 235 -14.16 -7.72 6.77
N VAL A 236 -14.25 -7.98 5.47
CA VAL A 236 -15.54 -8.21 4.77
C VAL A 236 -15.90 -9.69 4.65
N TRP A 237 -14.98 -10.57 5.04
CA TRP A 237 -15.21 -12.00 5.25
C TRP A 237 -14.30 -12.52 6.37
N PHE A 238 -14.58 -13.72 6.87
CA PHE A 238 -13.96 -14.28 8.07
C PHE A 238 -13.21 -15.57 7.73
N PRO A 239 -11.89 -15.52 7.45
CA PRO A 239 -11.15 -16.68 6.97
C PRO A 239 -11.11 -17.83 7.97
N THR A 240 -11.30 -19.03 7.44
CA THR A 240 -11.07 -20.31 8.12
C THR A 240 -10.25 -21.19 7.19
N TYR A 241 -9.59 -22.23 7.71
CA TYR A 241 -8.84 -23.18 6.87
C TYR A 241 -9.67 -23.69 5.69
N ALA A 242 -10.92 -24.10 5.93
CA ALA A 242 -11.81 -24.64 4.91
C ALA A 242 -12.14 -23.61 3.81
N LEU A 243 -12.41 -22.35 4.18
CA LEU A 243 -12.68 -21.28 3.22
C LEU A 243 -11.43 -20.94 2.41
N VAL A 244 -10.28 -20.76 3.06
CA VAL A 244 -9.02 -20.44 2.38
C VAL A 244 -8.61 -21.57 1.42
N ARG A 245 -8.75 -22.84 1.83
CA ARG A 245 -8.49 -23.98 0.93
C ARG A 245 -9.40 -23.96 -0.29
N LYS A 246 -10.71 -23.79 -0.09
CA LYS A 246 -11.70 -23.72 -1.19
C LYS A 246 -11.46 -22.52 -2.12
N LEU A 247 -10.95 -21.41 -1.60
CA LEU A 247 -10.53 -20.27 -2.39
C LEU A 247 -9.33 -20.64 -3.28
N LEU A 248 -8.27 -21.17 -2.67
CA LEU A 248 -7.02 -21.47 -3.37
C LEU A 248 -7.16 -22.60 -4.40
N GLU A 249 -8.03 -23.59 -4.16
CA GLU A 249 -8.41 -24.65 -5.11
C GLU A 249 -8.97 -24.11 -6.44
N LYS A 250 -9.45 -22.86 -6.47
CA LYS A 250 -9.99 -22.21 -7.68
C LYS A 250 -8.95 -21.33 -8.40
N THR A 251 -7.75 -21.21 -7.85
CA THR A 251 -6.69 -20.38 -8.41
C THR A 251 -5.77 -21.18 -9.32
N LEU A 252 -4.81 -20.52 -9.95
CA LEU A 252 -3.79 -21.14 -10.80
C LEU A 252 -2.62 -21.78 -10.02
N PHE A 253 -2.60 -21.65 -8.68
CA PHE A 253 -1.57 -22.28 -7.86
C PHE A 253 -1.86 -23.77 -7.66
N GLU A 254 -0.95 -24.63 -8.14
CA GLU A 254 -1.08 -26.09 -8.01
C GLU A 254 -0.44 -26.63 -6.73
N LYS A 255 0.62 -25.96 -6.24
CA LYS A 255 1.36 -26.36 -5.04
C LYS A 255 1.08 -25.38 -3.91
N ILE A 256 0.30 -25.83 -2.94
CA ILE A 256 -0.14 -25.04 -1.78
C ILE A 256 0.28 -25.78 -0.51
N ASP A 257 0.99 -25.09 0.40
CA ASP A 257 1.41 -25.64 1.67
C ASP A 257 0.84 -24.80 2.83
N PHE A 258 -0.13 -25.38 3.54
CA PHE A 258 -0.67 -24.79 4.76
C PHE A 258 0.32 -25.05 5.91
N LEU A 259 0.87 -23.97 6.46
CA LEU A 259 1.91 -23.99 7.48
C LEU A 259 1.36 -23.77 8.89
N CYS A 260 0.32 -22.96 9.03
CA CYS A 260 -0.30 -22.67 10.32
C CYS A 260 -1.81 -22.46 10.12
N TYR A 261 -2.66 -23.11 10.91
CA TYR A 261 -4.11 -22.93 10.93
C TYR A 261 -4.76 -23.72 12.08
N HIS A 262 -6.01 -23.42 12.38
CA HIS A 262 -6.88 -24.18 13.29
C HIS A 262 -7.84 -25.05 12.49
N THR A 263 -7.98 -26.31 12.91
CA THR A 263 -9.01 -27.22 12.38
C THR A 263 -10.41 -26.71 12.73
N GLU A 264 -11.46 -27.30 12.14
CA GLU A 264 -12.85 -26.96 12.49
C GLU A 264 -13.15 -27.19 13.98
N ASP A 265 -12.50 -28.18 14.60
CA ASP A 265 -12.57 -28.44 16.05
C ASP A 265 -11.72 -27.48 16.90
N GLY A 266 -11.05 -26.50 16.28
CA GLY A 266 -10.20 -25.52 16.96
C GLY A 266 -8.80 -26.00 17.34
N ASN A 267 -8.35 -27.17 16.86
CA ASN A 267 -6.99 -27.66 17.12
C ASN A 267 -5.97 -26.93 16.25
N LEU A 268 -4.88 -26.44 16.85
CA LEU A 268 -3.80 -25.78 16.12
C LEU A 268 -2.93 -26.80 15.37
N VAL A 269 -2.78 -26.59 14.07
CA VAL A 269 -1.75 -27.21 13.22
C VAL A 269 -0.70 -26.16 12.93
N LYS A 270 0.57 -26.42 13.29
CA LYS A 270 1.69 -25.51 13.05
C LYS A 270 2.93 -26.30 12.62
N LYS A 271 3.39 -26.05 11.40
CA LYS A 271 4.67 -26.50 10.85
C LYS A 271 5.75 -25.46 11.13
N GLU A 272 7.00 -25.82 10.87
CA GLU A 272 8.08 -24.86 10.80
C GLU A 272 7.83 -23.86 9.65
N ILE A 273 7.96 -22.56 9.95
CA ILE A 273 7.77 -21.48 8.98
C ILE A 273 9.14 -20.85 8.75
N ASP A 274 9.65 -21.02 7.53
CA ASP A 274 10.88 -20.36 7.09
C ASP A 274 10.59 -18.87 6.84
N MET A 275 10.96 -18.02 7.81
CA MET A 275 10.75 -16.57 7.76
C MET A 275 11.60 -15.86 6.71
N SER A 276 12.63 -16.52 6.15
CA SER A 276 13.42 -15.95 5.05
C SER A 276 12.65 -15.86 3.73
N LYS A 277 11.56 -16.62 3.60
CA LYS A 277 10.64 -16.60 2.44
C LYS A 277 9.54 -15.53 2.52
N GLY A 278 9.49 -14.77 3.61
CA GLY A 278 8.48 -13.74 3.87
C GLY A 278 8.21 -13.67 5.37
N TYR A 279 8.58 -12.56 6.01
CA TYR A 279 8.46 -12.41 7.46
C TYR A 279 6.99 -12.20 7.85
N VAL A 280 6.49 -12.95 8.83
CA VAL A 280 5.10 -12.83 9.31
C VAL A 280 5.09 -12.32 10.75
N SER A 281 4.46 -11.17 10.98
CA SER A 281 4.46 -10.51 12.29
C SER A 281 3.45 -11.12 13.29
N ARG A 282 2.37 -11.70 12.78
CA ARG A 282 1.28 -12.27 13.60
C ARG A 282 1.64 -13.55 14.34
N ILE A 283 2.64 -14.28 13.88
CA ILE A 283 3.04 -15.53 14.54
C ILE A 283 3.92 -15.19 15.76
N PRO A 284 3.70 -15.84 16.93
CA PRO A 284 4.59 -15.70 18.07
C PRO A 284 6.04 -16.02 17.73
N LYS A 285 6.95 -15.15 18.17
CA LYS A 285 8.39 -15.35 18.06
C LYS A 285 8.85 -16.39 19.08
N GLU A 286 10.05 -16.93 18.86
CA GLU A 286 10.69 -17.80 19.84
C GLU A 286 10.78 -17.08 21.20
N GLY A 287 10.30 -17.73 22.26
CA GLY A 287 10.20 -17.15 23.61
C GLY A 287 8.89 -16.42 23.94
N GLU A 288 8.01 -16.14 22.97
CA GLU A 288 6.70 -15.52 23.22
C GLU A 288 5.63 -16.55 23.61
N VAL A 289 5.83 -17.22 24.76
CA VAL A 289 4.98 -18.35 25.19
C VAL A 289 3.51 -17.97 25.42
N CYS A 290 3.24 -16.71 25.75
CA CYS A 290 1.89 -16.23 26.09
C CYS A 290 1.13 -15.61 24.91
N LYS A 291 1.75 -15.43 23.73
CA LYS A 291 1.07 -14.80 22.59
C LYS A 291 0.21 -15.86 21.89
N PRO A 292 -1.11 -15.66 21.76
CA PRO A 292 -1.97 -16.62 21.09
C PRO A 292 -1.61 -16.72 19.60
N VAL A 293 -1.77 -17.92 19.03
CA VAL A 293 -1.73 -18.12 17.58
C VAL A 293 -3.17 -18.02 17.07
N TYR A 294 -3.42 -17.15 16.12
CA TYR A 294 -4.75 -16.93 15.53
C TYR A 294 -4.64 -16.53 14.05
N SER A 295 -3.68 -17.17 13.38
CA SER A 295 -3.36 -16.89 11.98
C SER A 295 -3.34 -18.14 11.13
N ILE A 296 -3.86 -18.00 9.92
CA ILE A 296 -3.65 -18.93 8.82
C ILE A 296 -2.42 -18.47 8.06
N VAL A 297 -1.42 -19.34 7.89
CA VAL A 297 -0.23 -19.08 7.07
C VAL A 297 -0.15 -20.13 5.97
N VAL A 298 -0.06 -19.67 4.72
CA VAL A 298 -0.02 -20.53 3.53
C VAL A 298 1.05 -20.06 2.57
N ASP A 299 1.85 -20.99 2.06
CA ASP A 299 2.75 -20.75 0.94
C ASP A 299 2.15 -21.34 -0.34
N CYS A 300 1.94 -20.49 -1.34
CA CYS A 300 1.51 -20.86 -2.68
C CYS A 300 2.71 -20.75 -3.63
N TYR A 301 3.04 -21.84 -4.34
CA TYR A 301 4.21 -21.91 -5.23
C TYR A 301 3.75 -21.96 -6.69
N LYS A 302 4.33 -21.11 -7.53
CA LYS A 302 4.13 -21.12 -8.98
C LYS A 302 5.07 -22.08 -9.70
#